data_AF-A0A1G3ANA5-F1
#
_entry.id   AF-A0A1G3ANA5-F1
#
_cell.length_a   1.000
_cell.length_b   1.000
_cell.length_c   1.000
_cell.angle_alpha   90.00
_cell.angle_beta   90.00
_cell.angle_gamma   90.00
#
_symmetry.space_group_name_H-M   'P 1'
#
loop_
_entity.id
_entity.type
_entity.pdbx_description
1 polymer ?
#
loop_
_entity_poly.entity_id
_entity_poly.type
_entity_poly.pdbx_seq_one_letter_code
_entity_poly.pdbx_strand_id
1 'polypeptide(L)'
;MLGVDHDSGTDFTAVATKTISDWLPKPLIVSAGLRNGDAIHTGLLGFAGERRTTFEGSVIYFLTDKLLLASEYRQKSDLCDPFPPDTKHLIMPESDWWDVCLGYVVNDHLTIAGGYANFGNVLNHDEDNVWAIQFKYEF
;
A
#
# COMPACT_ATOMS: atom_id res chain seq x y z
N MET A 1 -21.41 -10.73 14.83
CA MET A 1 -20.58 -10.76 13.63
C MET A 1 -21.49 -10.37 12.48
N LEU A 2 -21.38 -9.12 12.01
CA LEU A 2 -22.24 -8.54 10.97
C LEU A 2 -21.57 -8.81 9.61
N GLY A 3 -22.22 -9.56 8.71
CA GLY A 3 -21.84 -9.62 7.29
C GLY A 3 -20.82 -10.68 6.86
N VAL A 4 -20.59 -11.74 7.63
CA VAL A 4 -19.72 -12.86 7.23
C VAL A 4 -20.56 -13.95 6.59
N ASP A 5 -20.26 -14.29 5.33
CA ASP A 5 -20.91 -15.42 4.63
C ASP A 5 -20.03 -16.70 4.70
N HIS A 6 -18.70 -16.55 4.73
CA HIS A 6 -17.74 -17.66 4.79
C HIS A 6 -16.52 -17.36 5.69
N ASP A 7 -15.96 -18.41 6.29
CA ASP A 7 -14.76 -18.35 7.16
C ASP A 7 -13.42 -18.33 6.37
N SER A 8 -13.46 -18.53 5.06
CA SER A 8 -12.28 -18.55 4.19
C SER A 8 -12.59 -18.00 2.80
N GLY A 9 -11.72 -17.13 2.27
CA GLY A 9 -11.76 -16.62 0.91
C GLY A 9 -10.46 -16.90 0.15
N THR A 10 -10.52 -16.79 -1.18
CA THR A 10 -9.35 -16.93 -2.05
C THR A 10 -9.09 -15.62 -2.76
N ASP A 11 -7.94 -15.01 -2.49
CA ASP A 11 -7.48 -13.80 -3.14
C ASP A 11 -6.53 -14.13 -4.29
N PHE A 12 -6.75 -13.49 -5.45
CA PHE A 12 -5.84 -13.57 -6.59
C PHE A 12 -5.14 -12.23 -6.76
N THR A 13 -3.80 -12.24 -6.73
CA THR A 13 -3.00 -11.03 -6.97
C THR A 13 -2.12 -11.25 -8.19
N ALA A 14 -2.18 -10.34 -9.14
CA ALA A 14 -1.28 -10.29 -10.28
C ALA A 14 -0.47 -9.01 -10.21
N VAL A 15 0.86 -9.12 -10.24
CA VAL A 15 1.78 -7.97 -10.23
C VAL A 15 2.71 -8.06 -11.42
N ALA A 16 2.88 -6.95 -12.11
CA ALA A 16 3.86 -6.79 -13.17
C ALA A 16 4.87 -5.70 -12.75
N THR A 17 6.15 -6.03 -12.83
CA THR A 17 7.25 -5.11 -12.54
C THR A 17 8.12 -4.94 -13.78
N LYS A 18 8.49 -3.70 -14.08
CA LYS A 18 9.39 -3.37 -15.17
C LYS A 18 10.44 -2.36 -14.73
N THR A 19 11.69 -2.68 -15.01
CA THR A 19 12.81 -1.74 -14.88
C THR A 19 13.02 -1.05 -16.22
N ILE A 20 12.99 0.28 -16.20
CA ILE A 20 13.24 1.17 -17.32
C ILE A 20 14.60 1.84 -17.05
N SER A 21 15.66 1.25 -17.61
CA SER A 21 17.02 1.80 -17.57
C SER A 21 17.40 2.53 -18.87
N ASP A 22 16.76 2.19 -19.98
CA ASP A 22 17.26 2.56 -21.30
C ASP A 22 16.81 3.95 -21.77
N TRP A 23 15.74 4.49 -21.18
CA TRP A 23 15.13 5.76 -21.57
C TRP A 23 15.41 6.89 -20.59
N LEU A 24 15.92 6.58 -19.39
CA LEU A 24 16.21 7.56 -18.36
C LEU A 24 17.72 7.53 -18.03
N PRO A 25 18.29 8.66 -17.57
CA PRO A 25 19.68 8.71 -17.11
C PRO A 25 19.97 7.74 -15.96
N LYS A 26 18.93 7.35 -15.22
CA LYS A 26 19.00 6.46 -14.08
C LYS A 26 17.82 5.47 -14.12
N PRO A 27 18.00 4.28 -13.56
CA PRO A 27 16.96 3.26 -13.60
C PRO A 27 15.70 3.72 -12.87
N LEU A 28 14.55 3.44 -13.48
CA LEU A 28 13.23 3.61 -12.91
C LEU A 28 12.57 2.24 -12.86
N ILE A 29 12.21 1.76 -11.68
CA ILE A 29 11.47 0.53 -11.48
C ILE A 29 10.01 0.90 -11.26
N VAL A 30 9.12 0.35 -12.05
CA VAL A 30 7.67 0.54 -11.89
C VAL A 30 7.04 -0.83 -11.68
N SER A 31 6.24 -0.95 -10.63
CA SER A 31 5.42 -2.11 -10.34
C SER A 31 3.96 -1.70 -10.34
N ALA A 32 3.11 -2.50 -10.96
CA ALA A 32 1.67 -2.33 -10.95
C ALA A 32 1.02 -3.69 -10.74
N GLY A 33 -0.02 -3.74 -9.92
CA GLY A 33 -0.69 -4.94 -9.50
C GLY A 33 -2.19 -4.76 -9.39
N LEU A 34 -2.89 -5.87 -9.56
CA LEU A 34 -4.31 -5.99 -9.33
C LEU A 34 -4.52 -7.14 -8.35
N ARG A 35 -5.25 -6.86 -7.27
CA ARG A 35 -5.66 -7.87 -6.31
C ARG A 35 -7.17 -8.02 -6.38
N ASN A 36 -7.66 -9.23 -6.63
CA ASN A 36 -9.07 -9.57 -6.61
C ASN A 36 -9.35 -10.51 -5.44
N GLY A 37 -10.10 -10.01 -4.46
CA GLY A 37 -10.39 -10.72 -3.23
C GLY A 37 -11.77 -10.40 -2.67
N ASP A 38 -12.24 -11.22 -1.75
CA ASP A 38 -13.50 -11.05 -1.00
C ASP A 38 -13.26 -10.72 0.49
N ALA A 39 -11.99 -10.48 0.85
CA ALA A 39 -11.56 -10.15 2.21
C ALA A 39 -11.95 -8.72 2.60
N ILE A 40 -12.77 -8.58 3.64
CA ILE A 40 -13.08 -7.28 4.25
C ILE A 40 -11.88 -6.88 5.12
N HIS A 41 -11.29 -5.71 4.83
CA HIS A 41 -10.17 -5.14 5.58
C HIS A 41 -8.95 -6.10 5.71
N THR A 42 -8.53 -6.69 4.59
CA THR A 42 -7.45 -7.70 4.54
C THR A 42 -7.74 -8.92 5.44
N GLY A 43 -9.02 -9.24 5.64
CA GLY A 43 -9.47 -10.39 6.42
C GLY A 43 -9.65 -10.12 7.91
N LEU A 44 -9.43 -8.89 8.40
CA LEU A 44 -9.64 -8.54 9.80
C LEU A 44 -11.11 -8.69 10.22
N LEU A 45 -12.05 -8.52 9.29
CA LEU A 45 -13.50 -8.55 9.55
C LEU A 45 -14.24 -9.74 8.90
N GLY A 46 -13.51 -10.67 8.25
CA GLY A 46 -14.08 -11.83 7.54
C GLY A 46 -14.24 -11.63 6.03
N PHE A 47 -15.00 -12.53 5.39
CA PHE A 47 -15.20 -12.56 3.93
C PHE A 47 -16.67 -12.30 3.56
N ALA A 48 -16.91 -11.30 2.71
CA ALA A 48 -18.26 -10.82 2.37
C ALA A 48 -18.94 -11.63 1.26
N GLY A 49 -18.19 -12.49 0.55
CA GLY A 49 -18.65 -13.21 -0.65
C GLY A 49 -18.67 -12.36 -1.93
N GLU A 50 -18.75 -11.03 -1.83
CA GLU A 50 -18.56 -10.11 -2.97
C GLU A 50 -17.07 -9.88 -3.26
N ARG A 51 -16.65 -10.16 -4.51
CA ARG A 51 -15.26 -9.96 -4.95
C ARG A 51 -15.06 -8.53 -5.44
N ARG A 52 -14.02 -7.87 -4.94
CA ARG A 52 -13.57 -6.56 -5.43
C ARG A 52 -12.16 -6.65 -5.97
N THR A 53 -11.91 -5.88 -7.02
CA THR A 53 -10.57 -5.71 -7.59
C THR A 53 -10.00 -4.40 -7.07
N THR A 54 -8.91 -4.48 -6.33
CA THR A 54 -8.10 -3.34 -5.89
C THR A 54 -6.86 -3.21 -6.76
N PHE A 55 -6.40 -1.98 -6.95
CA PHE A 55 -5.16 -1.68 -7.66
C PHE A 55 -4.02 -1.42 -6.68
N GLU A 56 -2.83 -1.89 -6.99
CA GLU A 56 -1.60 -1.68 -6.23
C GLU A 56 -0.53 -1.17 -7.19
N GLY A 57 0.30 -0.23 -6.78
CA GLY A 57 1.34 0.32 -7.63
C GLY A 57 2.48 0.91 -6.82
N SER A 58 3.71 0.66 -7.26
CA SER A 58 4.89 1.28 -6.68
C SER A 58 5.87 1.71 -7.74
N VAL A 59 6.59 2.79 -7.45
CA VAL A 59 7.58 3.38 -8.33
C VAL A 59 8.84 3.63 -7.52
N ILE A 60 9.97 3.16 -8.01
CA ILE A 60 11.29 3.39 -7.42
C ILE A 60 12.17 4.03 -8.47
N TYR A 61 12.60 5.26 -8.20
CA TYR A 61 13.50 5.99 -9.07
C TYR A 61 14.85 6.19 -8.39
N PHE A 62 15.92 5.84 -9.11
CA PHE A 62 17.28 6.12 -8.66
C PHE A 62 17.64 7.55 -9.05
N LEU A 63 17.80 8.44 -8.07
CA LEU A 63 18.24 9.81 -8.30
C LEU A 63 19.75 9.87 -8.56
N THR A 64 20.51 9.04 -7.84
CA THR A 64 21.95 8.83 -8.04
C THR A 64 22.30 7.36 -7.77
N ASP A 65 23.56 6.97 -7.95
CA ASP A 65 24.01 5.60 -7.61
C ASP A 65 23.96 5.31 -6.10
N LYS A 66 23.70 6.34 -5.30
CA LYS A 66 23.60 6.28 -3.84
C LYS A 66 22.27 6.78 -3.29
N LEU A 67 21.37 7.30 -4.13
CA LEU A 67 20.12 7.92 -3.68
C LEU A 67 18.96 7.37 -4.49
N LEU A 68 17.95 6.85 -3.81
CA LEU A 68 16.74 6.33 -4.41
C LEU A 68 15.51 6.93 -3.73
N LEU A 69 14.47 7.15 -4.52
CA LEU A 69 13.14 7.56 -4.07
C LEU A 69 12.17 6.45 -4.45
N ALA A 70 11.49 5.89 -3.47
CA ALA A 70 10.43 4.92 -3.64
C ALA A 70 9.10 5.56 -3.22
N SER A 71 8.04 5.23 -3.94
CA SER A 71 6.68 5.57 -3.56
C SER A 71 5.77 4.40 -3.85
N GLU A 72 4.90 4.08 -2.93
CA GLU A 72 3.92 3.01 -3.07
C GLU A 72 2.51 3.56 -2.82
N TYR A 73 1.57 3.03 -3.57
CA TYR A 73 0.16 3.36 -3.52
C TYR A 73 -0.62 2.05 -3.64
N ARG A 74 -1.54 1.79 -2.72
CA ARG A 74 -2.49 0.68 -2.87
C ARG A 74 -3.89 1.19 -2.59
N GLN A 75 -4.76 0.86 -3.51
CA GLN A 75 -6.16 1.11 -3.38
C GLN A 75 -6.73 0.10 -2.37
N LYS A 76 -7.43 0.59 -1.36
CA LYS A 76 -8.15 -0.28 -0.42
C LYS A 76 -9.57 -0.53 -0.93
N SER A 77 -10.09 -1.73 -0.68
CA SER A 77 -11.39 -2.13 -1.21
C SER A 77 -12.48 -1.63 -0.29
N ASP A 78 -13.24 -0.65 -0.75
CA ASP A 78 -14.43 -0.18 -0.05
C ASP A 78 -15.53 -1.25 -0.14
N LEU A 79 -15.70 -2.03 0.94
CA LEU A 79 -16.62 -3.17 1.03
C LEU A 79 -17.74 -2.94 2.05
N CYS A 80 -17.88 -1.73 2.58
CA CYS A 80 -18.97 -1.38 3.50
C CYS A 80 -19.79 -0.24 2.92
N ASP A 81 -20.98 -0.57 2.43
CA ASP A 81 -21.99 0.45 2.19
C ASP A 81 -22.44 1.05 3.54
N PRO A 82 -22.51 2.38 3.68
CA PRO A 82 -23.00 3.02 4.89
C PRO A 82 -24.48 2.67 5.08
N PHE A 83 -24.81 1.90 6.13
CA PHE A 83 -26.18 1.68 6.55
C PHE A 83 -26.34 1.98 8.05
N PRO A 84 -27.25 2.88 8.46
CA PRO A 84 -28.29 3.57 7.66
C PRO A 84 -27.77 4.80 6.87
N PRO A 85 -28.43 5.17 5.75
CA PRO A 85 -28.04 6.27 4.84
C PRO A 85 -28.04 7.68 5.49
N ASP A 86 -28.53 7.79 6.72
CA ASP A 86 -28.67 9.04 7.47
C ASP A 86 -27.61 9.17 8.59
N THR A 87 -26.70 8.19 8.73
CA THR A 87 -25.68 8.16 9.79
C THR A 87 -24.28 8.27 9.19
N LYS A 88 -23.78 9.49 9.07
CA LYS A 88 -22.47 9.86 8.50
C LYS A 88 -21.24 9.46 9.35
N HIS A 89 -21.37 8.45 10.23
CA HIS A 89 -20.47 8.30 11.39
C HIS A 89 -20.11 6.87 11.81
N LEU A 90 -20.50 5.84 11.07
CA LEU A 90 -20.23 4.45 11.52
C LEU A 90 -19.25 3.68 10.64
N ILE A 91 -19.19 3.94 9.33
CA ILE A 91 -18.20 3.32 8.44
C ILE A 91 -17.86 4.35 7.35
N MET A 92 -16.68 4.94 7.44
CA MET A 92 -16.15 5.87 6.43
C MET A 92 -15.49 5.07 5.31
N PRO A 93 -15.52 5.57 4.06
CA PRO A 93 -14.88 4.92 2.93
C PRO A 93 -13.41 4.64 3.25
N GLU A 94 -12.95 3.40 3.03
CA GLU A 94 -11.57 3.01 3.34
C GLU A 94 -10.63 3.78 2.39
N SER A 95 -9.90 4.74 2.93
CA SER A 95 -9.05 5.62 2.12
C SER A 95 -7.79 4.88 1.68
N ASP A 96 -7.32 5.21 0.49
CA ASP A 96 -6.14 4.59 -0.10
C ASP A 96 -4.91 4.82 0.78
N TRP A 97 -4.11 3.77 0.97
CA TRP A 97 -2.83 3.92 1.65
C TRP A 97 -1.79 4.42 0.62
N TRP A 98 -0.83 5.21 1.09
CA TRP A 98 0.31 5.55 0.27
C TRP A 98 1.52 5.80 1.14
N ASP A 99 2.69 5.49 0.61
CA ASP A 99 3.94 5.81 1.26
C ASP A 99 4.95 6.36 0.27
N VAL A 100 5.88 7.14 0.82
CA VAL A 100 7.04 7.66 0.11
C VAL A 100 8.25 7.44 0.99
N CYS A 101 9.28 6.81 0.44
CA CYS A 101 10.54 6.51 1.10
C CYS A 101 11.71 7.05 0.29
N LEU A 102 12.69 7.61 0.98
CA LEU A 102 13.96 8.08 0.42
C LEU A 102 15.10 7.28 1.06
N GLY A 103 15.83 6.55 0.23
CA GLY A 103 17.00 5.75 0.62
C GLY A 103 18.29 6.41 0.17
N TYR A 104 19.26 6.53 1.08
CA TYR A 104 20.59 7.05 0.84
C TYR A 104 21.68 6.09 1.32
N VAL A 105 22.48 5.60 0.38
CA VAL A 105 23.67 4.78 0.63
C VAL A 105 24.82 5.74 0.93
N VAL A 106 25.19 5.85 2.20
CA VAL A 106 26.31 6.70 2.62
C VAL A 106 27.61 6.08 2.11
N ASN A 107 27.83 4.82 2.50
CA ASN A 107 29.04 4.04 2.26
C ASN A 107 28.65 2.58 1.95
N ASP A 108 29.61 1.76 1.48
CA ASP A 108 29.39 0.32 1.22
C ASP A 108 28.93 -0.48 2.45
N HIS A 109 29.08 0.10 3.64
CA HIS A 109 28.71 -0.50 4.92
C HIS A 109 27.50 0.18 5.57
N LEU A 110 27.02 1.34 5.08
CA LEU A 110 25.96 2.10 5.75
C LEU A 110 24.94 2.64 4.74
N THR A 111 23.70 2.19 4.90
CA THR A 111 22.53 2.70 4.19
C THR A 111 21.53 3.27 5.18
N ILE A 112 21.01 4.45 4.89
CA ILE A 112 19.99 5.13 5.67
C ILE A 112 18.75 5.26 4.80
N ALA A 113 17.57 4.97 5.32
CA ALA A 113 16.31 5.23 4.65
C ALA A 113 15.37 5.99 5.59
N GLY A 114 14.62 6.93 5.04
CA GLY A 114 13.56 7.64 5.75
C GLY A 114 12.30 7.58 4.92
N GLY A 115 11.16 7.37 5.56
CA GLY A 115 9.88 7.22 4.89
C GLY A 115 8.74 7.88 5.63
N TYR A 116 7.73 8.24 4.87
CA TYR A 116 6.45 8.72 5.35
C TYR A 116 5.36 7.86 4.75
N ALA A 117 4.56 7.23 5.61
CA ALA A 117 3.42 6.45 5.21
C ALA A 117 2.15 7.09 5.76
N ASN A 118 1.13 7.21 4.91
CA ASN A 118 -0.22 7.56 5.30
C ASN A 118 -1.10 6.33 5.09
N PHE A 119 -1.67 5.82 6.17
CA PHE A 119 -2.44 4.58 6.15
C PHE A 119 -3.92 4.76 5.76
N GLY A 120 -4.34 5.99 5.43
CA GLY A 120 -5.73 6.31 5.16
C GLY A 120 -6.62 6.16 6.40
N ASN A 121 -7.93 6.14 6.19
CA ASN A 121 -8.93 6.00 7.25
C ASN A 121 -9.11 4.53 7.64
N VAL A 122 -8.91 4.21 8.92
CA VAL A 122 -9.20 2.89 9.49
C VAL A 122 -10.33 3.03 10.51
N LEU A 123 -11.51 2.52 10.13
CA LEU A 123 -12.68 2.21 10.96
C LEU A 123 -13.36 3.35 11.74
N ASN A 124 -12.66 4.35 12.29
CA ASN A 124 -13.26 5.52 12.96
C ASN A 124 -12.23 6.63 13.35
N HIS A 125 -10.98 6.55 12.90
CA HIS A 125 -9.94 7.52 13.26
C HIS A 125 -9.26 8.04 11.99
N ASP A 126 -9.35 9.37 11.82
CA ASP A 126 -8.58 10.13 10.83
C ASP A 126 -7.13 10.27 11.35
N GLU A 127 -6.17 9.99 10.45
CA GLU A 127 -4.75 10.38 10.51
C GLU A 127 -3.78 9.51 11.34
N ASP A 128 -3.49 8.27 10.89
CA ASP A 128 -2.25 7.56 11.26
C ASP A 128 -1.16 7.81 10.21
N ASN A 129 -0.55 9.00 10.29
CA ASN A 129 0.66 9.32 9.54
C ASN A 129 1.88 8.80 10.30
N VAL A 130 2.65 7.92 9.66
CA VAL A 130 3.82 7.28 10.27
C VAL A 130 5.09 7.77 9.59
N TRP A 131 6.02 8.26 10.40
CA TRP A 131 7.39 8.49 9.99
C TRP A 131 8.23 7.27 10.38
N ALA A 132 8.98 6.74 9.43
CA ALA A 132 9.91 5.64 9.66
C ALA A 132 11.32 6.07 9.27
N ILE A 133 12.31 5.68 10.07
CA ILE A 133 13.72 5.83 9.72
C ILE A 133 14.38 4.48 9.95
N GLN A 134 15.13 4.02 8.96
CA GLN A 134 15.83 2.75 8.97
C GLN A 134 17.32 2.97 8.73
N PHE A 135 18.15 2.30 9.53
CA PHE A 135 19.58 2.24 9.36
C PHE A 135 19.97 0.79 9.09
N LYS A 136 20.65 0.54 7.97
CA LYS A 136 21.22 -0.76 7.62
C LYS A 136 22.74 -0.64 7.62
N TYR A 137 23.39 -1.46 8.44
CA TYR A 137 24.85 -1.59 8.46
C TYR A 137 25.26 -3.02 8.09
N GLU A 138 26.17 -3.17 7.13
CA GLU A 138 26.73 -4.46 6.70
C GLU A 138 28.24 -4.50 7.03
N PHE A 139 28.72 -5.67 7.47
CA PHE A 139 30.07 -5.92 7.99
C PHE A 139 30.88 -6.86 7.10
#